data_AF-A0A529LW82-F1
#
_entry.id   AF-A0A529LW82-F1
#
_cell.length_a   1.000
_cell.length_b   1.000
_cell.length_c   1.000
_cell.angle_alpha   90.00
_cell.angle_beta   90.00
_cell.angle_gamma   90.00
#
_symmetry.space_group_name_H-M   'P 1'
#
loop_
_entity.id
_entity.type
_entity.pdbx_description
1 polymer ?
#
loop_
_entity_poly.entity_id
_entity_poly.type
_entity_poly.pdbx_seq_one_letter_code
_entity_poly.pdbx_strand_id
1 'polypeptide(L)' 'MREEPARAYGVDDGDEILGACDGGNDDFDGELNRMIMVIDHAGRCIGCGACGRVCPKNCQTHVAADQIGA' A
#
# COMPACT_ATOMS: atom_id res chain seq x y z
N MET A 1 -18.29 -0.51 10.75
CA MET A 1 -17.65 -0.79 9.46
C MET A 1 -16.34 -0.03 9.46
N ARG A 2 -15.24 -0.69 9.82
CA ARG A 2 -13.92 -0.05 9.97
C ARG A 2 -13.32 0.07 8.57
N GLU A 3 -13.39 1.26 7.99
CA GLU A 3 -12.67 1.57 6.75
C GLU A 3 -11.17 1.52 7.05
N GLU A 4 -10.50 0.46 6.62
CA GLU A 4 -9.06 0.31 6.85
C GLU A 4 -8.31 1.32 5.97
N PRO A 5 -7.38 2.12 6.53
CA PRO A 5 -6.72 3.20 5.79
C PRO A 5 -5.73 2.69 4.72
N ALA A 6 -5.38 1.41 4.77
CA ALA A 6 -4.45 0.77 3.83
C ALA A 6 -5.06 -0.52 3.29
N ARG A 7 -4.90 -0.75 1.98
CA ARG A 7 -5.33 -1.97 1.29
C ARG A 7 -4.12 -2.61 0.62
N ALA A 8 -4.15 -3.93 0.45
CA ALA A 8 -3.13 -4.63 -0.31
C ALA A 8 -3.40 -4.43 -1.81
N TYR A 9 -2.37 -4.12 -2.58
CA TYR A 9 -2.43 -4.01 -4.04
C TYR A 9 -1.44 -4.97 -4.69
N GLY A 10 -1.85 -5.57 -5.80
CA GLY A 10 -1.00 -6.37 -6.66
C GLY A 10 -0.10 -5.49 -7.54
N VAL A 11 1.13 -5.94 -7.77
CA VAL A 11 2.12 -5.28 -8.62
C VAL A 11 2.76 -6.31 -9.55
N ASP A 12 2.90 -5.94 -10.82
CA ASP A 12 3.55 -6.72 -11.89
C ASP A 12 5.10 -6.59 -11.85
N ASP A 13 5.82 -7.37 -12.67
CA ASP A 13 7.27 -7.30 -12.89
C ASP A 13 7.73 -5.92 -13.39
N GLY A 14 6.88 -5.20 -14.12
CA GLY A 14 7.07 -3.83 -14.59
C GLY A 14 6.79 -2.73 -13.56
N ASP A 15 6.55 -3.07 -12.29
CA ASP A 15 6.20 -2.13 -11.20
C ASP A 15 4.84 -1.42 -11.37
N GLU A 16 3.99 -1.89 -12.27
CA GLU A 16 2.63 -1.36 -12.45
C GLU A 16 1.66 -1.91 -11.40
N ILE A 17 0.84 -1.04 -10.82
CA ILE A 17 -0.16 -1.42 -9.81
C ILE A 17 -1.41 -1.97 -10.51
N LEU A 18 -1.67 -3.26 -10.33
CA LEU A 18 -2.76 -3.99 -10.99
C LEU A 18 -4.13 -3.74 -10.35
N GLY A 19 -4.18 -3.53 -9.02
CA GLY A 19 -5.45 -3.30 -8.32
C GLY A 19 -5.43 -3.74 -6.85
N ALA A 20 -6.49 -3.44 -6.10
CA ALA A 20 -6.62 -3.82 -4.70
C ALA A 20 -7.05 -5.29 -4.56
N CYS A 21 -6.36 -6.04 -3.71
CA CYS A 21 -6.63 -7.44 -3.44
C CYS A 21 -7.77 -7.57 -2.42
N ASP A 22 -9.00 -7.84 -2.87
CA ASP A 22 -10.22 -7.94 -2.04
C ASP A 22 -10.50 -9.37 -1.52
N GLY A 23 -9.54 -10.28 -1.60
CA GLY A 23 -9.70 -11.68 -1.13
C GLY A 23 -10.33 -12.63 -2.14
N GLY A 24 -10.50 -12.20 -3.40
CA GLY A 24 -10.69 -13.08 -4.55
C GLY A 24 -9.33 -13.60 -5.03
N ASN A 25 -9.11 -14.91 -4.94
CA ASN A 25 -7.83 -15.58 -5.20
C ASN A 25 -7.45 -15.68 -6.71
N ASP A 26 -8.04 -14.88 -7.60
CA ASP A 26 -8.00 -15.12 -9.06
C ASP A 26 -8.09 -13.84 -9.93
N ASP A 27 -7.58 -12.69 -9.46
CA ASP A 27 -7.78 -11.40 -10.17
C ASP A 27 -6.61 -10.96 -11.07
N PHE A 28 -5.45 -11.63 -11.01
CA PHE A 28 -4.21 -11.13 -11.61
C PHE A 28 -3.56 -12.08 -12.63
N ASP A 29 -4.32 -12.91 -13.35
CA ASP A 29 -3.97 -13.79 -14.50
C ASP A 29 -2.50 -14.26 -14.66
N GLY A 30 -1.78 -14.52 -13.57
CA GLY A 30 -0.34 -14.84 -13.59
C GLY A 30 0.62 -13.65 -13.73
N GLU A 31 0.13 -12.41 -13.86
CA GLU A 31 0.90 -11.17 -13.93
C GLU A 31 1.30 -10.62 -12.54
N LEU A 32 0.79 -11.20 -11.45
CA LEU A 32 1.16 -10.79 -10.08
C LEU A 32 2.60 -11.20 -9.72
N ASN A 33 3.48 -10.22 -9.55
CA ASN A 33 4.84 -10.43 -9.03
C ASN A 33 4.91 -10.29 -7.51
N ARG A 34 4.31 -9.22 -6.96
CA ARG A 34 4.37 -8.91 -5.53
C ARG A 34 3.15 -8.13 -5.05
N MET A 35 2.92 -8.16 -3.74
CA MET A 35 1.88 -7.35 -3.09
C MET A 35 2.50 -6.24 -2.24
N ILE A 36 1.93 -5.04 -2.36
CA ILE A 36 2.30 -3.87 -1.55
C ILE A 36 1.08 -3.33 -0.80
N MET A 37 1.30 -2.68 0.34
CA MET A 37 0.22 -1.98 1.05
C MET A 37 0.22 -0.51 0.61
N VAL A 38 -0.93 -0.02 0.12
CA VAL A 38 -1.10 1.38 -0.30
C VAL A 38 -2.14 2.05 0.58
N ILE A 39 -1.86 3.29 0.96
CA ILE A 39 -2.81 4.17 1.66
C ILE A 39 -3.76 4.77 0.61
N ASP A 40 -5.03 4.37 0.63
CA ASP A 40 -6.03 4.78 -0.36
C ASP A 40 -6.32 6.30 -0.32
N HIS A 41 -6.19 6.89 0.86
CA HIS A 41 -6.43 8.31 1.09
C HIS A 41 -5.25 8.98 1.79
N ALA A 42 -4.38 9.64 1.03
CA ALA A 42 -3.23 10.37 1.58
C ALA A 42 -3.64 11.40 2.66
N GLY A 43 -4.81 12.05 2.51
CA GLY A 43 -5.35 12.99 3.51
C GLY A 43 -5.80 12.37 4.83
N ARG A 44 -5.91 11.03 4.93
CA ARG A 44 -6.17 10.31 6.19
C ARG A 44 -4.87 9.94 6.92
N CYS A 45 -3.70 10.13 6.29
CA CYS A 45 -2.42 9.91 6.95
C CYS A 45 -2.12 11.06 7.93
N ILE A 46 -2.25 10.79 9.23
CA ILE A 46 -1.98 11.78 10.29
C ILE A 46 -0.53 11.73 10.81
N GLY A 47 0.36 10.95 10.17
CA GLY A 47 1.75 10.82 10.60
C GLY A 47 1.94 10.05 11.92
N CYS A 48 1.03 9.13 12.28
CA CYS A 48 1.11 8.38 13.54
C CYS A 48 2.24 7.32 13.60
N GLY A 49 2.92 7.05 12.47
CA GLY A 49 4.00 6.07 12.37
C GLY A 49 3.58 4.63 12.68
N ALA A 50 2.29 4.31 12.60
CA ALA A 50 1.78 2.96 12.86
C ALA A 50 2.23 1.98 11.75
N CYS A 51 2.23 2.42 10.50
CA CYS A 51 2.67 1.64 9.34
C CYS A 51 4.13 1.16 9.47
N GLY A 52 5.04 2.03 9.92
CA GLY A 52 6.42 1.66 10.23
C GLY A 52 6.56 0.64 11.36
N ARG A 53 5.70 0.71 12.39
CA ARG A 53 5.74 -0.23 13.52
C ARG A 53 5.18 -1.61 13.18
N VAL A 54 4.14 -1.67 12.35
CA VAL A 54 3.47 -2.92 12.01
C VAL A 54 4.11 -3.66 10.84
N CYS A 55 4.90 -2.97 10.00
CA CYS A 55 5.55 -3.60 8.86
C CYS A 55 6.65 -4.57 9.33
N PRO A 56 6.50 -5.90 9.17
CA PRO A 56 7.47 -6.87 9.67
C PRO A 56 8.80 -6.81 8.91
N LYS A 57 8.78 -6.32 7.66
CA LYS A 57 9.97 -6.15 6.83
C LYS A 57 10.70 -4.84 7.09
N ASN A 58 10.05 -3.89 7.78
CA ASN A 58 10.61 -2.58 8.10
C ASN A 58 11.17 -1.83 6.86
N CYS A 59 10.49 -1.95 5.72
CA CYS A 59 10.94 -1.41 4.42
C CYS A 59 10.35 -0.04 4.08
N GLN A 60 9.76 0.66 5.05
CA GLN A 60 9.06 1.94 4.80
C GLN A 60 9.93 3.11 5.22
N THR A 61 10.11 4.08 4.33
CA THR A 61 10.70 5.38 4.65
C THR A 61 9.58 6.38 4.84
N HIS A 62 9.59 7.10 5.97
CA HIS A 62 8.63 8.18 6.24
C HIS A 62 9.30 9.53 5.98
N VAL A 63 8.63 10.38 5.23
CA VAL A 63 9.01 11.79 5.06
C VAL A 63 7.84 12.66 5.53
N ALA A 64 8.10 13.91 5.90
CA ALA A 64 7.01 14.81 6.24
C ALA A 64 6.11 15.02 5.02
N ALA A 65 4.80 15.16 5.22
CA ALA A 65 3.84 15.33 4.13
C ALA A 65 4.17 16.54 3.23
N ASP A 66 4.75 17.58 3.81
CA ASP A 66 5.28 18.77 3.13
C ASP A 66 6.38 18.45 2.09
N GLN A 67 7.12 17.35 2.29
CA GLN A 67 8.27 16.97 1.45
C GLN A 67 7.89 16.12 0.23
N ILE A 68 6.64 15.69 0.08
CA ILE A 68 6.17 14.86 -1.05
C ILE A 68 5.55 15.72 -2.17
N GLY A 69 5.34 17.02 -1.93
CA GLY A 69 4.73 17.96 -2.89
C GLY A 69 5.64 19.12 -3.25
N ALA A 70 6.72 18.85 -4.00
CA ALA A 70 7.53 19.85 -4.69
C ALA A 70 7.88 19.38 -6.10
#